data_AF-A0A6L7PXZ9-F1
#
_entry.id   AF-A0A6L7PXZ9-F1
#
_cell.length_a   1.000
_cell.length_b   1.000
_cell.length_c   1.000
_cell.angle_alpha   90.00
_cell.angle_beta   90.00
_cell.angle_gamma   90.00
#
_symmetry.space_group_name_H-M   'P 1'
#
loop_
_entity.id
_entity.type
_entity.pdbx_description
1 polymer ?
#
loop_
_entity_poly.entity_id
_entity_poly.type
_entity_poly.pdbx_seq_one_letter_code
_entity_poly.pdbx_strand_id
1 'polypeptide(L)' 'MTTPNFAERTIWTGDNLDILRGLNSDCVDLIYLDPPFNSNRNYAAPVGSAAAGAAFKDTWTLSDLDVVWSRTCA' A
#
# COMPACT_ATOMS: atom_id res chain seq x y z
N MET A 1 14.02 19.67 -14.78
CA MET A 1 14.80 19.74 -13.54
C MET A 1 14.77 18.34 -12.94
N THR A 2 15.90 17.64 -12.95
CA THR A 2 16.01 16.25 -12.44
C THR A 2 16.14 16.17 -10.92
N THR A 3 16.19 17.31 -10.24
CA THR A 3 16.26 17.34 -8.77
C THR A 3 14.86 17.16 -8.17
N PRO A 4 14.69 16.26 -7.18
CA PRO A 4 13.44 16.12 -6.45
C PRO A 4 13.07 17.42 -5.72
N ASN A 5 11.77 17.74 -5.67
CA ASN A 5 11.23 18.90 -4.94
C ASN A 5 10.77 18.53 -3.52
N PHE A 6 11.36 17.49 -2.94
CA PHE A 6 11.07 16.97 -1.60
C PHE A 6 12.35 16.48 -0.92
N ALA A 7 12.32 16.34 0.40
CA ALA A 7 13.47 15.88 1.17
C ALA A 7 13.63 14.35 1.10
N GLU A 8 14.82 13.84 1.37
CA GLU A 8 15.03 12.40 1.52
C GLU A 8 14.16 11.81 2.63
N ARG A 9 13.68 10.56 2.43
CA ARG A 9 12.85 9.83 3.39
C ARG A 9 11.52 10.53 3.75
N THR A 10 10.94 11.26 2.79
CA THR A 10 9.62 11.88 2.95
C THR A 10 8.50 10.84 2.95
N ILE A 11 7.52 11.01 3.84
CA ILE A 11 6.27 10.25 3.89
C ILE A 11 5.12 11.21 3.59
N TRP A 12 4.25 10.84 2.64
CA TRP A 12 3.05 11.59 2.30
C TRP A 12 1.80 10.84 2.76
N THR A 13 0.77 11.59 3.16
CA THR A 13 -0.55 11.06 3.50
C THR A 13 -1.60 11.74 2.63
N GLY A 14 -2.31 10.97 1.81
CA GLY A 14 -3.34 11.49 0.89
C GLY A 14 -3.55 10.60 -0.33
N ASP A 15 -4.33 11.09 -1.28
CA ASP A 15 -4.51 10.44 -2.57
C ASP A 15 -3.20 10.45 -3.39
N ASN A 16 -2.84 9.31 -3.97
CA ASN A 16 -1.56 9.17 -4.65
C ASN A 16 -1.48 9.99 -5.96
N LEU A 17 -2.58 10.21 -6.67
CA LEU A 17 -2.59 10.96 -7.93
C LEU A 17 -2.28 12.43 -7.68
N ASP A 18 -2.87 13.00 -6.64
CA ASP A 18 -2.64 14.41 -6.29
C ASP A 18 -1.21 14.65 -5.84
N ILE A 19 -0.65 13.72 -5.03
CA ILE A 19 0.74 13.79 -4.59
C ILE A 19 1.70 13.63 -5.78
N LEU A 20 1.54 12.58 -6.59
CA LEU A 20 2.45 12.25 -7.70
C LEU A 20 2.46 13.35 -8.77
N ARG A 21 1.34 14.04 -9.00
CA ARG A 21 1.27 15.19 -9.92
C ARG A 21 2.03 16.42 -9.45
N GLY A 22 2.29 16.54 -8.16
CA GLY A 22 3.08 17.63 -7.59
C GLY A 22 4.60 17.39 -7.65
N LEU A 23 5.05 16.18 -7.99
CA LEU A 23 6.46 15.84 -8.06
C LEU A 23 7.09 16.34 -9.37
N ASN A 24 8.36 16.72 -9.31
CA ASN A 24 9.13 17.00 -10.52
C ASN A 24 9.24 15.74 -11.41
N SER A 25 9.27 15.92 -12.72
CA SER A 25 9.53 14.83 -13.66
C SER A 25 10.96 14.29 -13.52
N ASP A 26 11.14 13.00 -13.83
CA ASP A 26 12.45 12.31 -13.85
C ASP A 26 13.24 12.42 -12.53
N CYS A 27 12.54 12.44 -11.38
CA CYS A 27 13.16 12.53 -10.05
C CYS A 27 13.10 11.23 -9.23
N VAL A 28 12.59 10.13 -9.79
CA VAL A 28 12.45 8.83 -9.12
C VAL A 28 13.07 7.74 -9.99
N ASP A 29 14.06 7.03 -9.45
CA ASP A 29 14.77 5.97 -10.18
C ASP A 29 14.08 4.59 -10.12
N LEU A 30 13.40 4.30 -9.01
CA LEU A 30 12.74 3.01 -8.76
C LEU A 30 11.41 3.20 -8.05
N ILE A 31 10.39 2.51 -8.54
CA ILE A 31 9.05 2.51 -7.97
C ILE A 31 8.67 1.07 -7.61
N TYR A 32 8.28 0.85 -6.35
CA TYR A 32 7.60 -0.36 -5.90
C TYR A 32 6.14 -0.03 -5.60
N LEU A 33 5.22 -0.77 -6.20
CA LEU A 33 3.78 -0.57 -6.03
C LEU A 33 3.11 -1.93 -5.83
N ASP A 34 2.29 -2.02 -4.78
CA ASP A 34 1.40 -3.14 -4.48
C ASP A 34 -0.05 -2.62 -4.50
N PRO A 35 -0.60 -2.28 -5.68
CA PRO A 35 -1.97 -1.77 -5.78
C PRO A 35 -2.98 -2.88 -5.47
N PRO A 36 -4.20 -2.56 -5.04
CA PRO A 36 -5.26 -3.57 -4.90
C PRO A 36 -5.44 -4.33 -6.22
N PHE A 37 -5.39 -5.66 -6.20
CA PHE A 37 -5.41 -6.46 -7.43
C PHE A 37 -6.80 -6.50 -8.08
N ASN A 38 -7.85 -6.05 -7.36
CA ASN A 38 -9.24 -5.99 -7.81
C ASN A 38 -9.72 -7.30 -8.47
N SER A 39 -9.22 -8.41 -7.98
CA SER A 39 -9.41 -9.76 -8.51
C SER A 39 -10.62 -10.47 -7.92
N ASN A 40 -11.22 -9.92 -6.85
CA ASN A 40 -12.23 -10.57 -6.02
C ASN A 40 -11.80 -11.96 -5.51
N ARG A 41 -10.49 -12.21 -5.42
CA ARG A 41 -9.95 -13.48 -4.96
C ARG A 41 -9.66 -13.41 -3.48
N ASN A 42 -10.07 -14.45 -2.77
CA ASN A 42 -9.51 -14.75 -1.47
C ASN A 42 -8.25 -15.57 -1.70
N TYR A 43 -7.10 -15.01 -1.33
CA TYR A 43 -5.84 -15.72 -1.42
C TYR A 43 -5.68 -16.56 -0.17
N ALA A 44 -5.59 -17.87 -0.33
CA ALA A 44 -5.28 -18.80 0.75
C ALA A 44 -3.88 -19.37 0.55
N ALA A 45 -3.11 -19.44 1.63
CA ALA A 45 -1.81 -20.07 1.59
C ALA A 45 -1.93 -21.55 1.18
N PRO A 46 -1.01 -22.07 0.34
CA PRO A 46 -1.05 -23.47 -0.09
C PRO A 46 -1.04 -24.44 1.10
N VAL A 47 -1.82 -25.51 0.98
CA VAL A 47 -1.85 -26.61 1.96
C VAL A 47 -0.43 -27.22 2.05
N GLY A 48 0.15 -27.22 3.24
CA GLY A 48 1.52 -27.71 3.49
C GLY A 48 2.60 -26.63 3.55
N SER A 49 2.28 -25.36 3.31
CA SER A 49 3.19 -24.25 3.62
C SER A 49 3.22 -23.93 5.11
N ALA A 50 4.27 -23.28 5.59
CA ALA A 50 4.33 -22.76 6.97
C ALA A 50 3.21 -21.75 7.29
N ALA A 51 2.60 -21.17 6.24
CA ALA A 51 1.47 -20.25 6.35
C ALA A 51 0.12 -20.94 6.10
N ALA A 52 0.04 -22.27 6.01
CA ALA A 52 -1.19 -23.00 5.74
C ALA A 52 -2.30 -22.59 6.74
N GLY A 53 -3.44 -22.13 6.20
CA GLY A 53 -4.54 -21.56 6.99
C GLY A 53 -4.59 -20.03 7.02
N ALA A 54 -3.53 -19.34 6.60
CA ALA A 54 -3.57 -17.89 6.38
C ALA A 54 -4.33 -17.57 5.09
N ALA A 55 -5.28 -16.64 5.20
CA ALA A 55 -5.97 -16.09 4.05
C ALA A 55 -6.13 -14.58 4.20
N PHE A 56 -6.02 -13.85 3.10
CA PHE A 56 -6.35 -12.43 3.06
C PHE A 56 -7.31 -12.14 1.91
N LYS A 57 -8.15 -11.13 2.13
CA LYS A 57 -9.05 -10.61 1.12
C LYS A 57 -8.32 -9.55 0.31
N ASP A 58 -8.49 -9.59 -1.00
CA ASP A 58 -7.90 -8.63 -1.94
C ASP A 58 -8.45 -7.20 -1.77
N THR A 59 -9.62 -7.07 -1.13
CA THR A 59 -10.28 -5.79 -0.90
C THR A 59 -10.55 -5.62 0.59
N TRP A 60 -10.13 -4.46 1.10
CA TRP A 60 -10.45 -4.01 2.45
C TRP A 60 -11.88 -3.49 2.49
N THR A 61 -12.66 -3.88 3.48
CA THR A 61 -13.95 -3.26 3.80
C THR A 61 -13.77 -2.20 4.89
N LEU A 62 -14.72 -1.26 5.02
CA LEU A 62 -14.67 -0.25 6.09
C LEU A 62 -14.55 -0.88 7.49
N SER A 63 -15.13 -2.06 7.69
CA SER A 63 -14.98 -2.85 8.91
C SER A 63 -13.56 -3.35 9.19
N ASP A 64 -12.70 -3.51 8.16
CA ASP A 64 -11.31 -3.94 8.33
C ASP A 64 -10.44 -2.79 8.87
N LEU A 65 -10.83 -1.54 8.62
CA LEU A 65 -10.14 -0.34 9.12
C LEU A 65 -10.41 -0.11 10.61
N ASP A 66 -11.60 -0.47 11.09
CA ASP A 66 -11.99 -0.33 12.50
C ASP A 66 -11.14 -1.23 13.44
N VAL A 67 -10.67 -2.37 12.93
CA VAL A 67 -9.85 -3.33 13.69
C VAL A 67 -8.40 -2.86 13.82
N VAL A 68 -7.85 -2.18 12.81
CA VAL A 68 -6.44 -1.76 12.79
C VAL A 68 -6.21 -0.46 13.56
N TRP A 69 -7.19 0.45 13.55
CA TRP A 69 -7.06 1.75 14.23
C TRP A 69 -7.18 1.63 15.77
N SER A 70 -7.98 0.68 16.28
CA SER A 70 -8.23 0.54 17.73
C SER A 70 -7.08 -0.05 18.57
N ARG A 71 -5.97 -0.47 17.94
CA ARG A 71 -4.85 -1.13 18.65
C ARG A 71 -3.46 -0.52 18.44
N THR A 72 -3.31 0.45 17.55
CA THR A 72 -1.97 0.99 17.20
C THR A 72 -1.75 2.43 17.67
N CYS A 73 -2.79 3.07 18.23
CA CYS A 73 -2.68 4.33 18.97
C CYS A 73 -3.09 4.12 20.43
N ALA A 74 -2.32 3.32 21.15
CA ALA A 74 -2.26 3.28 22.61
C ALA A 74 -0.81 3.00 23.02
#